data_AF-A0ABD3XP99-F1
#
_entry.id   AF-A0ABD3XP99-F1
#
_cell.length_a   1.000
_cell.length_b   1.000
_cell.length_c   1.000
_cell.angle_alpha   90.00
_cell.angle_beta   90.00
_cell.angle_gamma   90.00
#
_symmetry.space_group_name_H-M   'P 1'
#
loop_
_entity.id
_entity.type
_entity.pdbx_description
1 polymer ?
#
loop_
_entity_poly.entity_id
_entity_poly.type
_entity_poly.pdbx_seq_one_letter_code
_entity_poly.pdbx_strand_id
1 'polypeptide(L)'
;MIFDNCDVTEVSLRIRNQQEPAENLIMNYDNNQIGRVYHRLWSFMGRYQNIDTGLQISQRDFKTLYPIYYFSLNHLDLSKHSVVDVKFQATIGTVPAAGIRAVAVLLSDKNMILEGGGGRMRIVDAPIENL
;
A
#
# COMPACT_ATOMS: atom_id res chain seq x y z
N MET A 1 -16.62 -14.27 15.35
CA MET A 1 -15.83 -13.14 14.84
C MET A 1 -16.19 -13.02 13.37
N ILE A 2 -16.68 -11.86 12.90
CA ILE A 2 -17.22 -11.74 11.51
C ILE A 2 -16.08 -11.66 10.47
N PHE A 3 -14.88 -11.31 10.92
CA PHE A 3 -13.70 -11.12 10.08
C PHE A 3 -12.62 -12.10 10.48
N ASP A 4 -12.05 -12.76 9.48
CA ASP A 4 -11.01 -13.76 9.62
C ASP A 4 -9.77 -13.25 8.87
N ASN A 5 -8.63 -13.23 9.56
CA ASN A 5 -7.34 -12.86 8.98
C ASN A 5 -6.75 -14.00 8.14
N CYS A 6 -7.44 -15.14 8.06
CA CYS A 6 -7.10 -16.36 7.32
C CYS A 6 -5.71 -16.93 7.69
N ASP A 7 -5.10 -16.48 8.79
CA ASP A 7 -3.71 -16.77 9.12
C ASP A 7 -2.74 -16.51 7.95
N VAL A 8 -2.84 -15.31 7.36
CA VAL A 8 -1.89 -14.90 6.30
C VAL A 8 -0.49 -14.78 6.88
N THR A 9 0.44 -15.59 6.36
CA THR A 9 1.82 -15.67 6.86
C THR A 9 2.79 -14.79 6.07
N GLU A 10 2.47 -14.52 4.80
CA GLU A 10 3.37 -13.81 3.90
C GLU A 10 2.58 -13.00 2.88
N VAL A 11 3.00 -11.76 2.63
CA VAL A 11 2.45 -10.93 1.54
C VAL A 11 3.55 -10.22 0.75
N SER A 12 3.35 -10.12 -0.56
CA SER A 12 4.21 -9.38 -1.46
C SER A 12 3.43 -8.81 -2.64
N LEU A 13 3.94 -7.72 -3.20
CA LEU A 13 3.43 -7.11 -4.41
C LEU A 13 4.52 -7.15 -5.48
N ARG A 14 4.20 -7.69 -6.65
CA ARG A 14 5.10 -7.66 -7.81
C ARG A 14 4.53 -6.74 -8.86
N ILE A 15 5.37 -5.82 -9.31
CA ILE A 15 5.05 -4.87 -10.37
C ILE A 15 6.08 -5.09 -11.45
N ARG A 16 5.67 -5.74 -12.54
CA ARG A 16 6.57 -6.29 -13.57
C ARG A 16 7.62 -7.24 -12.99
N ASN A 17 8.88 -6.80 -12.94
CA ASN A 17 10.04 -7.53 -12.44
C ASN A 17 10.58 -6.94 -11.12
N GLN A 18 9.92 -5.93 -10.57
CA GLN A 18 10.28 -5.34 -9.28
C GLN A 18 9.29 -5.80 -8.21
N GLN A 19 9.82 -6.11 -7.03
CA GLN A 19 9.03 -6.54 -5.90
C GLN A 19 8.98 -5.43 -4.87
N GLU A 20 7.78 -5.12 -4.39
CA GLU A 20 7.54 -4.23 -3.28
C GLU A 20 6.81 -4.98 -2.15
N PRO A 21 7.39 -5.03 -0.94
CA PRO A 21 8.75 -4.64 -0.61
C PRO A 21 9.81 -5.56 -1.24
N ALA A 22 11.05 -5.10 -1.23
CA ALA A 22 12.21 -5.88 -1.68
C ALA A 22 12.30 -7.26 -1.02
N GLU A 23 11.81 -7.37 0.22
CA GLU A 23 11.61 -8.62 0.93
C GLU A 23 10.12 -8.86 1.15
N ASN A 24 9.73 -10.14 1.20
CA ASN A 24 8.35 -10.49 1.54
C ASN A 24 8.02 -10.05 2.97
N LEU A 25 6.79 -9.55 3.17
CA LEU A 25 6.31 -9.20 4.50
C LEU A 25 5.84 -10.47 5.20
N ILE A 26 6.72 -11.01 6.05
CA ILE A 26 6.40 -12.13 6.91
C ILE A 26 5.60 -11.62 8.11
N MET A 27 4.51 -12.32 8.40
CA MET A 27 3.61 -12.05 9.51
C MET A 27 3.35 -13.33 10.29
N ASN A 28 3.21 -13.16 11.60
CA ASN A 28 2.70 -14.21 12.46
C ASN A 28 1.75 -13.53 13.46
N TYR A 29 0.47 -13.83 13.32
CA TYR A 29 -0.56 -13.24 14.17
C TYR A 29 -0.43 -13.73 15.62
N ASP A 30 -0.04 -14.99 15.85
CA ASP A 30 0.13 -15.57 17.19
C ASP A 30 1.26 -14.91 17.98
N ASN A 31 2.41 -14.73 17.33
CA ASN A 31 3.61 -14.12 17.91
C ASN A 31 3.61 -12.58 17.84
N ASN A 32 2.49 -11.97 17.42
CA ASN A 32 2.33 -10.53 17.25
C ASN A 32 3.39 -9.89 16.31
N GLN A 33 3.90 -10.66 15.35
CA GLN A 33 4.85 -10.21 14.32
C GLN A 33 4.13 -9.48 13.18
N ILE A 34 3.17 -8.62 13.53
CA ILE A 34 2.39 -7.80 12.58
C ILE A 34 2.90 -6.36 12.51
N GLY A 35 3.90 -6.02 13.34
CA GLY A 35 4.39 -4.65 13.51
C GLY A 35 4.89 -4.01 12.22
N ARG A 36 5.57 -4.75 11.33
CA ARG A 36 6.06 -4.20 10.05
C ARG A 36 4.90 -3.77 9.13
N VAL A 37 3.84 -4.58 9.08
CA VAL A 37 2.67 -4.30 8.24
C VAL A 37 1.83 -3.17 8.84
N TYR A 38 1.61 -3.22 10.14
CA TYR A 38 0.93 -2.16 10.87
C TYR A 38 1.66 -0.81 10.72
N HIS A 39 2.99 -0.78 10.87
CA HIS A 39 3.80 0.43 10.72
C HIS A 39 3.69 1.02 9.30
N ARG A 40 3.64 0.17 8.26
CA ARG A 40 3.44 0.63 6.88
C ARG A 40 2.09 1.31 6.70
N LEU A 41 1.02 0.72 7.25
CA LEU A 41 -0.31 1.32 7.22
C LEU A 41 -0.38 2.63 8.02
N TRP A 42 0.25 2.67 9.19
CA TRP A 42 0.35 3.88 10.01
C TRP A 42 1.10 5.00 9.28
N SER A 43 2.21 4.67 8.61
CA SER A 43 3.00 5.62 7.81
C SER A 43 2.19 6.19 6.64
N PHE A 44 1.33 5.37 6.01
CA PHE A 44 0.43 5.84 4.94
C PHE A 44 -0.56 6.88 5.48
N MET A 45 -1.24 6.61 6.58
CA MET A 45 -2.23 7.53 7.15
C MET A 45 -1.60 8.86 7.57
N GLY A 46 -0.41 8.81 8.19
CA GLY A 46 0.33 10.01 8.56
C GLY A 46 0.72 10.87 7.36
N ARG A 47 1.17 10.25 6.26
CA ARG A 47 1.65 10.99 5.07
C ARG A 47 0.53 11.52 4.18
N TYR A 48 -0.54 10.76 3.96
CA TYR A 48 -1.53 11.05 2.92
C TYR A 48 -2.83 11.65 3.42
N GLN A 49 -3.16 11.45 4.69
CA GLN A 49 -4.41 11.97 5.26
C GLN A 49 -4.20 13.16 6.19
N ASN A 50 -2.94 13.57 6.44
CA ASN A 50 -2.60 14.70 7.32
C ASN A 50 -3.27 14.58 8.70
N ILE A 51 -3.50 13.34 9.15
CA ILE A 51 -4.10 13.06 10.44
C ILE A 51 -2.97 13.09 11.46
N ASP A 52 -2.84 14.21 12.19
CA ASP A 52 -1.85 14.38 13.27
C ASP A 52 -1.96 13.30 14.36
N THR A 53 -3.12 12.64 14.47
CA THR A 53 -3.36 11.54 15.43
C THR A 53 -2.97 10.15 14.90
N GLY A 54 -2.57 10.04 13.63
CA GLY A 54 -2.19 8.77 12.98
C GLY A 54 -3.38 7.85 12.68
N LEU A 55 -3.09 6.54 12.60
CA LEU A 55 -4.12 5.50 12.43
C LEU A 55 -4.97 5.38 13.72
N GLN A 56 -6.30 5.50 13.60
CA GLN A 56 -7.23 5.34 14.74
C GLN A 56 -7.39 3.89 15.23
N ILE A 57 -6.65 2.95 14.63
CA ILE A 57 -6.72 1.52 14.91
C ILE A 57 -5.46 1.17 15.70
N SER A 58 -5.58 0.59 16.88
CA SER A 58 -4.41 0.10 17.62
C SER A 58 -3.83 -1.16 16.98
N GLN A 59 -2.56 -1.48 17.24
CA GLN A 59 -1.96 -2.74 16.76
C GLN A 59 -2.75 -3.98 17.24
N ARG A 60 -3.38 -3.91 18.41
CA ARG A 60 -4.21 -4.99 18.96
C ARG A 60 -5.50 -5.17 18.14
N ASP A 61 -6.12 -4.06 17.76
CA ASP A 61 -7.33 -4.08 16.93
C ASP A 61 -6.99 -4.49 15.50
N PHE A 62 -5.81 -4.11 15.00
CA PHE A 62 -5.32 -4.53 13.68
C PHE A 62 -5.19 -6.06 13.57
N LYS A 63 -4.91 -6.78 14.68
CA LYS A 63 -4.86 -8.25 14.70
C LYS A 63 -6.24 -8.89 14.48
N THR A 64 -7.33 -8.23 14.87
CA THR A 64 -8.70 -8.77 14.87
C THR A 64 -9.58 -8.21 13.75
N LEU A 65 -9.13 -7.14 13.09
CA LEU A 65 -9.80 -6.54 11.94
C LEU A 65 -9.44 -7.26 10.63
N TYR A 66 -10.11 -6.84 9.55
CA TYR A 66 -9.73 -7.25 8.21
C TYR A 66 -8.24 -6.98 7.94
N PRO A 67 -7.51 -7.92 7.33
CA PRO A 67 -6.12 -7.69 6.97
C PRO A 67 -6.04 -6.60 5.91
N ILE A 68 -5.50 -5.44 6.30
CA ILE A 68 -5.24 -4.32 5.39
C ILE A 68 -3.73 -4.25 5.14
N TYR A 69 -3.35 -4.37 3.87
CA TYR A 69 -1.96 -4.31 3.45
C TYR A 69 -1.70 -3.05 2.62
N TYR A 70 -0.76 -2.23 3.07
CA TYR A 70 -0.34 -1.04 2.35
C TYR A 70 1.02 -1.26 1.65
N PHE A 71 1.06 -0.97 0.36
CA PHE A 71 2.26 -0.98 -0.46
C PHE A 71 2.45 0.40 -1.09
N SER A 72 3.62 1.00 -0.88
CA SER A 72 3.95 2.31 -1.42
C SER A 72 4.58 2.15 -2.79
N LEU A 73 3.99 2.75 -3.83
CA LEU A 73 4.50 2.68 -5.20
C LEU A 73 5.30 3.92 -5.62
N ASN A 74 5.50 4.88 -4.71
CA ASN A 74 6.12 6.17 -5.03
C ASN A 74 7.53 6.09 -5.59
N HIS A 75 8.26 5.03 -5.25
CA HIS A 75 9.63 4.82 -5.73
C HIS A 75 9.66 4.21 -7.14
N LEU A 76 8.52 3.74 -7.64
CA LEU A 76 8.37 3.19 -8.98
C LEU A 76 7.98 4.30 -9.93
N ASP A 77 8.82 4.58 -10.91
CA ASP A 77 8.48 5.48 -12.01
C ASP A 77 7.52 4.79 -13.00
N LEU A 78 6.24 4.82 -12.62
CA LEU A 78 5.14 4.25 -13.41
C LEU A 78 4.64 5.23 -14.49
N SER A 79 5.06 6.50 -14.44
CA SER A 79 4.59 7.58 -15.32
C SER A 79 4.90 7.33 -16.80
N LYS A 80 6.01 6.64 -17.08
CA LYS A 80 6.53 6.41 -18.44
C LYS A 80 5.79 5.33 -19.23
N HIS A 81 4.79 4.67 -18.65
CA HIS A 81 4.21 3.48 -19.25
C HIS A 81 2.68 3.52 -19.23
N SER A 82 2.06 3.11 -20.34
CA SER A 82 0.61 3.14 -20.50
C SER A 82 -0.12 2.02 -19.75
N VAL A 83 0.52 0.86 -19.55
CA VAL A 83 -0.06 -0.30 -18.87
C VAL A 83 1.00 -0.95 -17.96
N VAL A 84 0.59 -1.33 -16.75
CA VAL A 84 1.45 -1.96 -15.75
C VAL A 84 0.73 -3.15 -15.13
N ASP A 85 1.39 -4.31 -15.16
CA ASP A 85 0.89 -5.50 -14.46
C ASP A 85 1.27 -5.45 -12.99
N VAL A 86 0.25 -5.51 -12.13
CA VAL A 86 0.37 -5.56 -10.68
C VAL A 86 -0.12 -6.92 -10.19
N LYS A 87 0.74 -7.68 -9.52
CA LYS A 87 0.45 -9.01 -8.98
C LYS A 87 0.59 -8.99 -7.46
N PHE A 88 -0.53 -9.13 -6.77
CA PHE A 88 -0.54 -9.34 -5.32
C PHE A 88 -0.44 -10.84 -5.03
N GLN A 89 0.47 -11.22 -4.12
CA GLN A 89 0.66 -12.58 -3.67
C GLN A 89 0.55 -12.63 -2.14
N ALA A 90 -0.27 -13.56 -1.65
CA ALA A 90 -0.43 -13.81 -0.23
C ALA A 90 -0.40 -15.33 0.02
N THR A 91 0.37 -15.73 1.03
CA THR A 91 0.43 -17.12 1.52
C THR A 91 -0.48 -17.22 2.74
N ILE A 92 -1.39 -18.19 2.71
CA ILE A 92 -2.43 -18.39 3.72
C ILE A 92 -2.11 -19.69 4.46
N GLY A 93 -2.03 -19.66 5.80
CA GLY A 93 -1.71 -20.82 6.63
C GLY A 93 -2.89 -21.76 6.86
N THR A 94 -4.11 -21.22 6.86
CA THR A 94 -5.34 -21.99 7.09
C THR A 94 -6.16 -22.08 5.81
N VAL A 95 -6.73 -23.25 5.51
CA VAL A 95 -7.65 -23.37 4.36
C VAL A 95 -8.83 -22.43 4.61
N PRO A 96 -8.99 -21.39 3.79
CA PRO A 96 -10.01 -20.39 4.01
C PRO A 96 -11.39 -21.00 3.74
N ALA A 97 -12.38 -20.60 4.53
CA ALA A 97 -13.77 -20.98 4.28
C ALA A 97 -14.21 -20.47 2.88
N ALA A 98 -15.14 -21.20 2.25
CA ALA A 98 -15.63 -20.84 0.91
C ALA A 98 -16.12 -19.38 0.87
N GLY A 99 -15.68 -18.61 -0.15
CA GLY A 99 -16.16 -17.26 -0.39
C GLY A 99 -15.20 -16.10 -0.06
N ILE A 100 -13.87 -16.32 -0.07
CA ILE A 100 -12.91 -15.22 0.09
C ILE A 100 -13.10 -14.19 -1.03
N ARG A 101 -13.11 -12.92 -0.65
CA ARG A 101 -13.00 -11.79 -1.58
C ARG A 101 -11.79 -10.96 -1.21
N ALA A 102 -10.90 -10.77 -2.18
CA ALA A 102 -9.84 -9.77 -2.09
C ALA A 102 -10.32 -8.49 -2.77
N VAL A 103 -10.20 -7.36 -2.08
CA VAL A 103 -10.50 -6.04 -2.64
C VAL A 103 -9.20 -5.24 -2.64
N ALA A 104 -8.88 -4.64 -3.78
CA ALA A 104 -7.73 -3.77 -3.92
C ALA A 104 -8.20 -2.36 -4.24
N VAL A 105 -7.59 -1.36 -3.60
CA VAL A 105 -7.80 0.06 -3.88
C VAL A 105 -6.47 0.63 -4.34
N LEU A 106 -6.43 1.18 -5.56
CA LEU A 106 -5.28 1.87 -6.09
C LEU A 106 -5.52 3.37 -5.97
N LEU A 107 -4.64 4.06 -5.24
CA LEU A 107 -4.63 5.51 -5.14
C LEU A 107 -3.49 6.04 -6.01
N SER A 108 -3.83 6.90 -6.97
CA SER A 108 -2.86 7.60 -7.80
C SER A 108 -3.13 9.09 -7.66
N ASP A 109 -2.13 9.83 -7.20
CA ASP A 109 -2.13 11.28 -7.25
C ASP A 109 -1.17 11.74 -8.37
N LYS A 110 -1.52 12.82 -9.05
CA LYS A 110 -0.68 13.42 -10.10
C LYS A 110 -0.56 14.91 -9.85
N ASN A 111 0.65 15.34 -9.52
CA ASN A 111 0.97 16.74 -9.35
C ASN A 111 1.46 17.31 -10.68
N MET A 112 0.85 18.41 -11.12
CA MET A 112 1.25 19.11 -12.34
C MET A 112 1.67 20.53 -11.98
N ILE A 113 2.84 20.95 -12.43
CA ILE A 113 3.29 22.34 -12.33
C ILE A 113 2.86 23.07 -13.59
N LEU A 114 2.15 24.18 -13.40
CA LEU A 114 1.81 25.12 -14.46
C LEU A 114 2.84 26.24 -14.47
N GLU A 115 3.68 26.27 -15.50
CA GLU A 115 4.66 27.34 -15.71
C GLU A 115 4.11 28.34 -16.74
N GLY A 116 4.13 29.63 -16.39
CA GLY A 116 3.69 30.71 -17.27
C GLY A 116 4.84 31.68 -17.55
N GLY A 117 5.15 31.91 -18.83
CA GLY A 117 6.18 32.87 -19.25
C GLY A 117 5.92 33.46 -20.64
N GLY A 118 5.90 34.79 -20.74
CA GLY A 118 5.85 35.50 -22.04
C GLY A 118 4.59 35.26 -22.87
N GLY A 119 3.42 35.10 -22.25
CA GLY A 119 2.15 34.86 -22.94
C GLY A 119 1.92 33.40 -23.35
N ARG A 120 2.78 32.47 -22.93
CA ARG A 120 2.60 31.02 -23.11
C ARG A 120 2.52 30.33 -21.74
N MET A 121 1.63 29.36 -21.66
CA MET A 121 1.53 28.42 -20.53
C MET A 121 2.08 27.07 -20.96
N ARG A 122 2.90 26.45 -20.11
CA ARG A 122 3.39 25.08 -20.25
C ARG A 122 2.95 24.29 -19.03
N ILE A 123 2.46 23.09 -19.27
CA ILE A 123 2.15 22.12 -18.22
C ILE A 123 3.35 21.17 -18.15
N VAL A 124 3.93 21.02 -16.96
CA VAL A 124 5.08 20.17 -16.70
C VAL A 124 4.70 19.18 -15.60
N ASP A 125 5.10 17.93 -15.76
CA ASP A 125 4.95 16.92 -14.71
C ASP A 125 5.84 17.30 -13.52
N ALA A 126 5.28 17.36 -12.31
CA ALA A 126 6.00 17.83 -11.13
C ALA A 126 6.86 16.70 -10.56
N PRO A 127 8.21 16.78 -10.57
CA PRO A 127 9.02 15.80 -9.87
C PRO A 127 8.77 15.89 -8.36
N ILE A 128 8.63 14.73 -7.71
CA ILE A 128 8.33 14.56 -6.27
C ILE A 128 9.37 15.27 -5.37
N GLU A 129 10.56 15.59 -5.90
CA GLU A 129 11.67 16.22 -5.17
C GLU A 129 11.47 17.72 -4.84
N ASN A 130 10.42 18.36 -5.36
CA ASN A 130 10.14 19.79 -5.15
C ASN A 130 8.92 20.09 -4.23
N LEU A 131 8.54 19.15 -3.37
CA LEU A 131 7.52 19.35 -2.32
C LEU A 131 8.15 19.34 -0.92
#